data_AF-A0A7S0C3B6-F1
#
_entry.id   AF-A0A7S0C3B6-F1
#
_cell.length_a   1.000
_cell.length_b   1.000
_cell.length_c   1.000
_cell.angle_alpha   90.00
_cell.angle_beta   90.00
_cell.angle_gamma   90.00
#
_symmetry.space_group_name_H-M   'P 1'
#
loop_
_entity.id
_entity.type
_entity.pdbx_description
1 polymer ?
#
loop_
_entity_poly.entity_id
_entity_poly.type
_entity_poly.pdbx_seq_one_letter_code
_entity_poly.pdbx_strand_id
1 'polypeptide(L)'
;CYHNTFNVADYGKFGHAEAVALTIPTSSVEDFASVYFDLFKDGDRTDKGDRGPEYRSVLGIPNGFANAAYSILDATAKSHGLTLSIGEGNDADTLGKHVVYVMDSLKFPFHQAEVYHQYHNDFKGLPYGKKYNSLAREATKDGRLAHTNCPGDGLSAEASIFSALKSATGDGDAELHKRPLFSIFAVCICCSILAVTVVRRWKNGKDAYELADAMEQSEMKSGAILT
;
A
#
# COMPACT_ATOMS: atom_id res chain seq x y z
N CYS A 1 -3.86 -7.44 -14.45
CA CYS A 1 -4.17 -6.10 -14.91
C CYS A 1 -5.45 -5.66 -14.24
N TYR A 2 -5.53 -4.39 -13.90
CA TYR A 2 -6.79 -3.77 -13.51
C TYR A 2 -7.83 -3.93 -14.63
N HIS A 3 -9.11 -3.75 -14.27
CA HIS A 3 -10.23 -3.90 -15.18
C HIS A 3 -9.96 -3.18 -16.51
N ASN A 4 -9.87 -3.96 -17.59
CA ASN A 4 -9.52 -3.45 -18.90
C ASN A 4 -10.47 -4.01 -19.95
N THR A 5 -10.76 -3.20 -20.97
CA THR A 5 -11.71 -3.53 -22.05
C THR A 5 -11.28 -4.74 -22.89
N PHE A 6 -10.01 -5.12 -22.82
CA PHE A 6 -9.45 -6.26 -23.55
C PHE A 6 -9.52 -7.58 -22.75
N ASN A 7 -9.98 -7.53 -21.50
CA ASN A 7 -10.04 -8.66 -20.58
C ASN A 7 -8.69 -9.41 -20.44
N VAL A 8 -7.58 -8.68 -20.55
CA VAL A 8 -6.23 -9.22 -20.45
C VAL A 8 -5.90 -9.38 -18.96
N ALA A 9 -5.64 -10.62 -18.54
CA ALA A 9 -5.09 -10.96 -17.23
C ALA A 9 -5.75 -10.22 -16.05
N ASP A 10 -7.08 -10.09 -16.04
CA ASP A 10 -7.81 -9.33 -15.02
C ASP A 10 -7.52 -9.85 -13.60
N TYR A 11 -7.02 -8.97 -12.73
CA TYR A 11 -6.59 -9.33 -11.37
C TYR A 11 -7.77 -9.83 -10.51
N GLY A 12 -8.96 -9.24 -10.66
CA GLY A 12 -10.15 -9.67 -9.94
C GLY A 12 -10.57 -11.08 -10.35
N LYS A 13 -10.44 -11.44 -11.63
CA LYS A 13 -10.71 -12.82 -12.12
C LYS A 13 -9.70 -13.86 -11.64
N PHE A 14 -8.48 -13.44 -11.32
CA PHE A 14 -7.49 -14.27 -10.65
C PHE A 14 -7.58 -14.21 -9.12
N GLY A 15 -8.61 -13.53 -8.60
CA GLY A 15 -8.95 -13.42 -7.18
C GLY A 15 -7.93 -12.67 -6.34
N HIS A 16 -7.21 -11.73 -6.94
CA HIS A 16 -6.48 -10.70 -6.18
C HIS A 16 -7.47 -9.76 -5.48
N ALA A 17 -6.96 -9.02 -4.49
CA ALA A 17 -7.63 -7.86 -3.92
C ALA A 17 -6.78 -6.62 -4.22
N GLU A 18 -7.40 -5.48 -4.43
CA GLU A 18 -6.69 -4.20 -4.50
C GLU A 18 -6.04 -3.90 -3.15
N ALA A 19 -4.74 -3.59 -3.09
CA ALA A 19 -4.05 -3.35 -1.83
C ALA A 19 -2.93 -2.31 -1.93
N VAL A 20 -2.58 -1.73 -0.79
CA VAL A 20 -1.43 -0.82 -0.64
C VAL A 20 -0.30 -1.54 0.08
N ALA A 21 0.90 -1.45 -0.49
CA ALA A 21 2.14 -1.95 0.08
C ALA A 21 2.87 -0.92 0.93
N LEU A 22 3.17 -1.28 2.18
CA LEU A 22 3.88 -0.41 3.11
C LEU A 22 5.04 -1.15 3.76
N THR A 23 6.16 -0.45 3.90
CA THR A 23 7.26 -0.89 4.76
C THR A 23 7.26 -0.01 5.99
N ILE A 24 6.99 -0.60 7.15
CA ILE A 24 6.94 0.11 8.43
C ILE A 24 7.91 -0.50 9.44
N PRO A 25 8.41 0.28 10.42
CA PRO A 25 9.10 -0.28 11.57
C PRO A 25 8.15 -1.15 12.41
N THR A 26 8.64 -2.24 13.00
CA THR A 26 7.84 -3.08 13.90
C THR A 26 7.28 -2.28 15.09
N SER A 27 7.99 -1.26 15.56
CA SER A 27 7.54 -0.36 16.61
C SER A 27 6.31 0.48 16.25
N SER A 28 5.95 0.55 14.97
CA SER A 28 4.85 1.38 14.45
C SER A 28 3.61 0.54 14.08
N VAL A 29 3.61 -0.76 14.41
CA VAL A 29 2.48 -1.66 14.11
C VAL A 29 1.20 -1.19 14.78
N GLU A 30 1.27 -0.72 16.02
CA GLU A 30 0.11 -0.22 16.77
C GLU A 30 -0.46 1.05 16.13
N ASP A 31 0.40 2.01 15.80
CA ASP A 31 0.00 3.23 15.08
C ASP A 31 -0.65 2.90 13.74
N PHE A 32 -0.03 1.98 12.98
CA PHE A 32 -0.59 1.50 11.72
C PHE A 32 -1.96 0.84 11.92
N ALA A 33 -2.10 -0.02 12.94
CA ALA A 33 -3.35 -0.73 13.21
C ALA A 33 -4.50 0.24 13.49
N SER A 34 -4.27 1.24 14.35
CA SER A 34 -5.27 2.28 14.64
C SER A 34 -5.73 2.93 13.36
N VAL A 35 -4.78 3.42 12.56
CA VAL A 35 -5.06 4.15 11.33
C VAL A 35 -5.83 3.29 10.33
N TYR A 36 -5.40 2.04 10.14
CA TYR A 36 -6.06 1.13 9.22
C TYR A 36 -7.51 0.84 9.63
N PHE A 37 -7.74 0.52 10.90
CA PHE A 37 -9.08 0.18 11.39
C PHE A 37 -9.99 1.41 11.57
N ASP A 38 -9.44 2.62 11.73
CA ASP A 38 -10.17 3.89 11.72
C ASP A 38 -10.85 4.20 10.37
N LEU A 39 -10.37 3.60 9.27
CA LEU A 39 -10.95 3.77 7.94
C LEU A 39 -12.31 3.07 7.78
N PHE A 40 -12.63 2.11 8.66
CA PHE A 40 -13.90 1.41 8.65
C PHE A 40 -14.95 2.26 9.36
N LYS A 41 -16.09 2.48 8.69
CA LYS A 41 -17.24 3.21 9.22
C LYS A 41 -18.41 2.23 9.37
N ASP A 42 -18.94 2.14 10.58
CA ASP A 42 -19.98 1.17 10.95
C ASP A 42 -19.58 -0.29 10.65
N GLY A 43 -18.29 -0.62 10.78
CA GLY A 43 -17.76 -1.97 10.50
C GLY A 43 -17.50 -2.26 9.02
N ASP A 44 -17.71 -1.29 8.13
CA ASP A 44 -17.55 -1.46 6.68
C ASP A 44 -16.56 -0.48 6.06
N ARG A 45 -16.06 -0.83 4.87
CA ARG A 45 -15.31 0.10 4.02
C ARG A 45 -16.17 1.33 3.64
N THR A 46 -15.52 2.48 3.49
CA THR A 46 -16.20 3.74 3.19
C THR A 46 -16.82 3.75 1.78
N ASP A 47 -16.13 3.18 0.78
CA ASP A 47 -16.70 3.02 -0.55
C ASP A 47 -17.57 1.77 -0.66
N LYS A 48 -18.89 1.96 -0.55
CA LYS A 48 -19.91 0.90 -0.68
C LYS A 48 -20.40 0.71 -2.11
N GLY A 49 -19.95 1.56 -3.05
CA GLY A 49 -20.28 1.47 -4.47
C GLY A 49 -19.55 0.32 -5.14
N ASP A 50 -18.25 0.20 -4.83
CA ASP A 50 -17.39 -0.88 -5.27
C ASP A 50 -17.83 -2.21 -4.65
N ARG A 51 -18.08 -3.22 -5.49
CA ARG A 51 -18.63 -4.52 -5.10
C ARG A 51 -17.96 -5.63 -5.87
N GLY A 52 -17.53 -6.67 -5.16
CA GLY A 52 -16.76 -7.76 -5.74
C GLY A 52 -15.65 -8.23 -4.82
N PRO A 53 -15.18 -9.49 -4.98
CA PRO A 53 -14.09 -10.03 -4.17
C PRO A 53 -12.80 -9.19 -4.30
N GLU A 54 -12.55 -8.53 -5.42
CA GLU A 54 -11.41 -7.62 -5.64
C GLU A 54 -11.36 -6.45 -4.64
N TYR A 55 -12.49 -6.13 -4.01
CA TYR A 55 -12.63 -5.04 -3.05
C TYR A 55 -12.62 -5.49 -1.60
N ARG A 56 -12.50 -6.79 -1.33
CA ARG A 56 -12.55 -7.33 0.03
C ARG A 56 -11.45 -6.74 0.91
N SER A 57 -11.77 -6.51 2.18
CA SER A 57 -10.83 -6.01 3.17
C SER A 57 -9.80 -7.09 3.51
N VAL A 58 -8.53 -6.82 3.22
CA VAL A 58 -7.42 -7.72 3.58
C VAL A 58 -6.30 -7.00 4.31
N LEU A 59 -5.58 -7.76 5.14
CA LEU A 59 -4.39 -7.35 5.86
C LEU A 59 -3.31 -8.42 5.65
N GLY A 60 -2.33 -8.14 4.82
CA GLY A 60 -1.19 -9.01 4.55
C GLY A 60 -0.05 -8.79 5.53
N ILE A 61 0.32 -9.82 6.28
CA ILE A 61 1.51 -9.83 7.15
C ILE A 61 2.27 -11.16 7.01
N PRO A 62 3.61 -11.19 7.14
CA PRO A 62 4.38 -12.42 7.04
C PRO A 62 3.92 -13.48 8.03
N ASN A 63 3.69 -14.72 7.59
CA ASN A 63 3.15 -15.82 8.41
C ASN A 63 1.71 -15.62 8.93
N GLY A 64 0.98 -14.59 8.46
CA GLY A 64 -0.42 -14.36 8.80
C GLY A 64 -0.68 -14.35 10.32
N PHE A 65 -1.58 -15.21 10.79
CA PHE A 65 -1.94 -15.35 12.21
C PHE A 65 -0.77 -15.76 13.12
N ALA A 66 0.27 -16.40 12.59
CA ALA A 66 1.46 -16.78 13.36
C ALA A 66 2.45 -15.62 13.54
N ASN A 67 2.15 -14.44 13.00
CA ASN A 67 2.99 -13.27 13.17
C ASN A 67 2.95 -12.72 14.60
N ALA A 68 4.07 -12.28 15.14
CA ALA A 68 4.16 -11.67 16.47
C ALA A 68 3.30 -10.39 16.62
N ALA A 69 3.06 -9.66 15.53
CA ALA A 69 2.20 -8.48 15.49
C ALA A 69 0.70 -8.82 15.53
N TYR A 70 0.30 -10.07 15.32
CA TYR A 70 -1.11 -10.46 15.17
C TYR A 70 -1.95 -10.07 16.38
N SER A 71 -1.43 -10.24 17.60
CA SER A 71 -2.18 -9.93 18.82
C SER A 71 -2.54 -8.44 18.93
N ILE A 72 -1.65 -7.54 18.49
CA ILE A 72 -1.91 -6.10 18.44
C ILE A 72 -3.01 -5.82 17.41
N LEU A 73 -2.87 -6.39 16.20
CA LEU A 73 -3.83 -6.21 15.12
C LEU A 73 -5.23 -6.72 15.48
N ASP A 74 -5.33 -7.89 16.11
CA ASP A 74 -6.59 -8.50 16.54
C ASP A 74 -7.27 -7.70 17.66
N ALA A 75 -6.50 -7.19 18.62
CA ALA A 75 -7.02 -6.35 19.68
C ALA A 75 -7.60 -5.04 19.11
N THR A 76 -6.89 -4.37 18.20
CA THR A 76 -7.37 -3.14 17.56
C THR A 76 -8.57 -3.42 16.64
N ALA A 77 -8.57 -4.51 15.86
CA ALA A 77 -9.74 -4.87 15.04
C ALA A 77 -11.01 -5.01 15.89
N LYS A 78 -10.91 -5.73 17.02
CA LYS A 78 -12.03 -5.94 17.96
C LYS A 78 -12.54 -4.63 18.56
N SER A 79 -11.66 -3.68 18.89
CA SER A 79 -12.11 -2.38 19.41
C SER A 79 -12.87 -1.54 18.36
N HIS A 80 -12.71 -1.86 17.07
CA HIS A 80 -13.46 -1.28 15.95
C HIS A 80 -14.67 -2.13 15.52
N GLY A 81 -15.02 -3.17 16.26
CA GLY A 81 -16.15 -4.05 15.93
C GLY A 81 -15.90 -4.94 14.71
N LEU A 82 -14.63 -5.17 14.35
CA LEU A 82 -14.22 -6.00 13.23
C LEU A 82 -13.72 -7.37 13.72
N THR A 83 -13.84 -8.38 12.88
CA THR A 83 -13.28 -9.71 13.10
C THR A 83 -12.15 -9.99 12.11
N LEU A 84 -11.00 -10.42 12.60
CA LEU A 84 -9.93 -10.95 11.76
C LEU A 84 -10.20 -12.43 11.45
N SER A 85 -10.19 -12.78 10.17
CA SER A 85 -10.34 -14.16 9.70
C SER A 85 -9.12 -14.58 8.88
N ILE A 86 -8.82 -15.87 8.85
CA ILE A 86 -7.74 -16.38 7.99
C ILE A 86 -8.16 -16.18 6.52
N GLY A 87 -7.29 -15.58 5.73
CA GLY A 87 -7.48 -15.47 4.28
C GLY A 87 -6.90 -16.67 3.54
N GLU A 88 -7.66 -17.20 2.59
CA GLU A 88 -7.27 -18.38 1.79
C GLU A 88 -6.86 -18.03 0.35
N GLY A 89 -7.00 -16.75 -0.03
CA GLY A 89 -6.91 -16.31 -1.41
C GLY A 89 -8.24 -16.55 -2.12
N ASN A 90 -8.53 -15.74 -3.15
CA ASN A 90 -9.83 -15.78 -3.86
C ASN A 90 -11.06 -15.67 -2.93
N ASP A 91 -10.89 -15.16 -1.71
CA ASP A 91 -11.96 -15.03 -0.73
C ASP A 91 -13.08 -14.11 -1.26
N ALA A 92 -14.29 -14.30 -0.75
CA ALA A 92 -15.44 -13.49 -1.16
C ALA A 92 -15.33 -12.03 -0.67
N ASP A 93 -16.18 -11.15 -1.21
CA ASP A 93 -16.31 -9.77 -0.73
C ASP A 93 -16.65 -9.73 0.78
N THR A 94 -16.11 -8.75 1.51
CA THR A 94 -16.32 -8.52 2.95
C THR A 94 -17.39 -7.48 3.25
N LEU A 95 -17.94 -6.80 2.24
CA LEU A 95 -18.97 -5.77 2.43
C LEU A 95 -20.18 -6.30 3.25
N GLY A 96 -20.50 -5.60 4.34
CA GLY A 96 -21.59 -5.93 5.27
C GLY A 96 -21.28 -7.10 6.21
N LYS A 97 -20.05 -7.62 6.22
CA LYS A 97 -19.66 -8.78 7.04
C LYS A 97 -18.82 -8.43 8.26
N HIS A 98 -18.25 -7.21 8.30
CA HIS A 98 -17.37 -6.74 9.38
C HIS A 98 -16.17 -7.67 9.59
N VAL A 99 -15.64 -8.20 8.49
CA VAL A 99 -14.50 -9.11 8.46
C VAL A 99 -13.35 -8.49 7.69
N VAL A 100 -12.14 -8.69 8.18
CA VAL A 100 -10.89 -8.45 7.43
C VAL A 100 -10.14 -9.79 7.32
N TYR A 101 -9.78 -10.18 6.10
CA TYR A 101 -8.97 -11.38 5.89
C TYR A 101 -7.49 -11.09 6.15
N VAL A 102 -6.88 -11.81 7.08
CA VAL A 102 -5.43 -11.76 7.29
C VAL A 102 -4.76 -12.73 6.33
N MET A 103 -3.98 -12.18 5.40
CA MET A 103 -3.25 -12.95 4.41
C MET A 103 -1.85 -13.25 4.94
N ASP A 104 -1.40 -14.49 4.82
CA ASP A 104 0.02 -14.79 4.94
C ASP A 104 0.76 -14.25 3.71
N SER A 105 1.48 -13.14 3.87
CA SER A 105 2.16 -12.47 2.76
C SER A 105 3.33 -13.27 2.17
N LEU A 106 3.78 -14.33 2.84
CA LEU A 106 4.79 -15.25 2.29
C LEU A 106 4.15 -16.28 1.34
N LYS A 107 2.86 -16.58 1.53
CA LYS A 107 2.07 -17.47 0.66
C LYS A 107 1.35 -16.70 -0.44
N PHE A 108 0.84 -15.51 -0.12
CA PHE A 108 0.10 -14.64 -1.03
C PHE A 108 0.90 -13.35 -1.24
N PRO A 109 1.81 -13.32 -2.23
CA PRO A 109 2.66 -12.18 -2.46
C PRO A 109 1.88 -10.97 -2.99
N PHE A 110 2.40 -9.79 -2.71
CA PHE A 110 1.92 -8.56 -3.31
C PHE A 110 2.44 -8.41 -4.75
N HIS A 111 1.58 -7.92 -5.64
CA HIS A 111 1.93 -7.60 -7.01
C HIS A 111 1.66 -6.13 -7.26
N GLN A 112 2.67 -5.41 -7.74
CA GLN A 112 2.50 -4.01 -8.13
C GLN A 112 1.44 -3.90 -9.23
N ALA A 113 0.49 -2.98 -9.04
CA ALA A 113 -0.44 -2.59 -10.10
C ALA A 113 0.25 -1.70 -11.15
N GLU A 114 -0.49 -1.33 -12.17
CA GLU A 114 -0.05 -0.42 -13.22
C GLU A 114 0.46 0.92 -12.64
N VAL A 115 1.45 1.54 -13.30
CA VAL A 115 2.04 2.84 -12.91
C VAL A 115 0.97 3.92 -12.81
N TYR A 116 -0.06 3.91 -13.66
CA TYR A 116 -1.15 4.88 -13.61
C TYR A 116 -2.06 4.72 -12.37
N HIS A 117 -2.00 3.60 -11.65
CA HIS A 117 -2.63 3.42 -10.35
C HIS A 117 -1.74 3.87 -9.17
N GLN A 118 -0.48 4.21 -9.42
CA GLN A 118 0.43 4.61 -8.35
C GLN A 118 0.28 6.11 -8.08
N TYR A 119 0.10 6.48 -6.81
CA TYR A 119 -0.07 7.88 -6.39
C TYR A 119 -1.23 8.62 -7.09
N HIS A 120 -2.32 7.90 -7.41
CA HIS A 120 -3.53 8.53 -7.93
C HIS A 120 -4.34 9.18 -6.80
N ASN A 121 -5.06 10.26 -7.09
CA ASN A 121 -5.80 11.07 -6.11
C ASN A 121 -7.08 11.68 -6.70
N ASP A 122 -7.61 11.05 -7.74
CA ASP A 122 -8.66 11.54 -8.61
C ASP A 122 -10.07 11.10 -8.20
N PHE A 123 -10.21 10.41 -7.07
CA PHE A 123 -11.50 9.84 -6.64
C PHE A 123 -12.43 10.85 -5.94
N LYS A 124 -11.92 11.70 -5.02
CA LYS A 124 -12.72 12.70 -4.28
C LYS A 124 -11.85 13.89 -3.84
N GLY A 125 -12.29 15.12 -4.16
CA GLY A 125 -11.68 16.36 -3.68
C GLY A 125 -10.74 17.05 -4.68
N LEU A 126 -10.03 18.06 -4.19
CA LEU A 126 -9.02 18.76 -5.00
C LEU A 126 -7.79 17.83 -5.18
N PRO A 127 -7.19 17.79 -6.37
CA PRO A 127 -5.95 17.06 -6.58
C PRO A 127 -4.89 17.51 -5.57
N TYR A 128 -4.11 16.56 -5.10
CA TYR A 128 -2.94 16.89 -4.30
C TYR A 128 -1.96 17.70 -5.14
N GLY A 129 -1.18 18.57 -4.48
CA GLY A 129 -0.35 19.54 -5.16
C GLY A 129 0.65 18.91 -6.13
N LYS A 130 1.24 19.74 -7.00
CA LYS A 130 2.17 19.31 -8.07
C LYS A 130 3.26 18.33 -7.62
N LYS A 131 3.74 18.46 -6.38
CA LYS A 131 4.77 17.59 -5.78
C LYS A 131 4.26 16.17 -5.54
N TYR A 132 3.01 15.99 -5.12
CA TYR A 132 2.44 14.65 -4.97
C TYR A 132 2.22 14.01 -6.34
N ASN A 133 1.66 14.77 -7.28
CA ASN A 133 1.37 14.29 -8.63
C ASN A 133 2.65 14.02 -9.47
N SER A 134 3.85 14.32 -8.95
CA SER A 134 5.11 13.93 -9.57
C SER A 134 5.66 12.59 -9.08
N LEU A 135 5.15 12.05 -7.97
CA LEU A 135 5.72 10.88 -7.29
C LEU A 135 5.74 9.62 -8.18
N ALA A 136 4.68 9.34 -8.92
CA ALA A 136 4.62 8.17 -9.81
C ALA A 136 5.73 8.22 -10.87
N ARG A 137 5.92 9.38 -11.49
CA ARG A 137 6.98 9.60 -12.48
C ARG A 137 8.36 9.51 -11.86
N GLU A 138 8.57 10.11 -10.67
CA GLU A 138 9.84 10.06 -9.96
C GLU A 138 10.20 8.62 -9.56
N ALA A 139 9.25 7.87 -9.01
CA ALA A 139 9.42 6.48 -8.61
C ALA A 139 9.61 5.54 -9.80
N THR A 140 9.02 5.85 -10.96
CA THR A 140 9.30 5.11 -12.20
C THR A 140 10.71 5.40 -12.70
N LYS A 141 11.13 6.68 -12.69
CA LYS A 141 12.45 7.12 -13.15
C LYS A 141 13.59 6.53 -12.32
N ASP A 142 13.41 6.43 -11.00
CA ASP A 142 14.43 5.87 -10.10
C ASP A 142 14.35 4.34 -9.95
N GLY A 143 13.35 3.70 -10.56
CA GLY A 143 13.18 2.25 -10.61
C GLY A 143 12.49 1.62 -9.40
N ARG A 144 11.89 2.42 -8.51
CA ARG A 144 11.00 1.91 -7.45
C ARG A 144 9.68 1.38 -7.99
N LEU A 145 9.20 1.92 -9.11
CA LEU A 145 8.06 1.39 -9.87
C LEU A 145 8.54 0.83 -11.20
N ALA A 146 8.01 -0.33 -11.57
CA ALA A 146 8.21 -0.92 -12.88
C ALA A 146 6.95 -0.77 -13.74
N HIS A 147 7.12 -0.58 -15.04
CA HIS A 147 6.01 -0.75 -15.98
C HIS A 147 5.56 -2.22 -15.97
N THR A 148 4.26 -2.42 -15.94
CA THR A 148 3.66 -3.74 -16.13
C THR A 148 3.44 -4.03 -17.62
N ASN A 149 3.13 -5.29 -17.95
CA ASN A 149 2.72 -5.67 -19.31
C ASN A 149 1.21 -5.47 -19.54
N CYS A 150 0.55 -4.66 -18.71
CA CYS A 150 -0.88 -4.45 -18.77
C CYS A 150 -1.26 -3.34 -19.76
N PRO A 151 -2.45 -3.42 -20.37
CA PRO A 151 -2.94 -2.37 -21.26
C PRO A 151 -2.94 -1.00 -20.56
N GLY A 152 -2.46 0.03 -21.26
CA GLY A 152 -2.43 1.41 -20.76
C GLY A 152 -1.22 1.74 -19.87
N ASP A 153 -0.46 0.73 -19.44
CA ASP A 153 0.70 0.96 -18.55
C ASP A 153 2.02 1.23 -19.29
N GLY A 154 1.94 1.33 -20.62
CA GLY A 154 2.99 1.73 -21.56
C GLY A 154 4.41 1.34 -21.19
N LEU A 155 4.99 0.34 -21.87
CA LEU A 155 6.44 0.36 -22.05
C LEU A 155 6.78 1.57 -22.91
N SER A 156 7.32 2.64 -22.34
CA SER A 156 8.06 3.58 -23.17
C SER A 156 9.22 2.78 -23.79
N ALA A 157 9.49 2.96 -25.08
CA ALA A 157 10.60 2.29 -25.77
C ALA A 157 11.96 2.51 -25.06
N GLU A 158 12.06 3.54 -24.21
CA GLU A 158 13.21 3.83 -23.35
C GLU A 158 13.34 2.88 -22.14
N ALA A 159 12.22 2.42 -21.55
CA ALA A 159 12.24 1.50 -20.41
C ALA A 159 12.77 0.11 -20.79
N SER A 160 12.47 -0.36 -22.01
CA SER A 160 13.02 -1.61 -22.54
C SER A 160 14.54 -1.55 -22.74
N ILE A 161 15.10 -0.39 -23.06
CA ILE A 161 16.55 -0.21 -23.25
C ILE A 161 17.28 -0.19 -21.90
N PHE A 162 16.73 0.48 -20.89
CA PHE A 162 17.33 0.51 -19.54
C PHE A 162 17.28 -0.84 -18.81
N SER A 163 16.19 -1.60 -18.98
CA SER A 163 16.07 -2.95 -18.44
C SER A 163 17.09 -3.92 -19.06
N ALA A 164 17.30 -3.83 -20.38
CA ALA A 164 18.31 -4.61 -21.09
C ALA A 164 19.76 -4.21 -20.73
N LEU A 165 20.00 -2.93 -20.40
CA LEU A 165 21.32 -2.46 -19.96
C LEU A 165 21.64 -2.88 -18.52
N LYS A 166 20.67 -2.87 -17.59
CA LYS A 166 20.88 -3.36 -16.22
C LYS A 166 21.14 -4.86 -16.15
N SER A 167 20.59 -5.68 -17.05
CA SER A 167 20.93 -7.11 -17.09
C SER A 167 22.33 -7.36 -17.67
N ALA A 168 22.93 -6.37 -18.34
CA ALA A 168 24.26 -6.47 -18.94
C ALA A 168 25.38 -5.97 -18.02
N THR A 169 25.08 -5.08 -17.07
CA THR A 169 26.04 -4.59 -16.07
C THR A 169 25.73 -5.21 -14.71
N GLY A 170 26.27 -6.40 -14.46
CA GLY A 170 26.22 -6.99 -13.12
C GLY A 170 26.98 -6.09 -12.14
N ASP A 171 26.27 -5.57 -11.14
CA ASP A 171 26.80 -4.97 -9.91
C ASP A 171 25.69 -5.12 -8.87
N GLY A 172 25.94 -5.55 -7.64
CA GLY A 172 27.06 -5.22 -6.77
C GLY A 172 26.42 -4.68 -5.49
N ASP A 173 26.58 -5.40 -4.39
CA ASP A 173 25.85 -5.29 -3.13
C ASP A 173 25.70 -3.86 -2.59
N ALA A 174 24.46 -3.47 -2.27
CA ALA A 174 24.16 -2.35 -1.39
C ALA A 174 23.77 -2.90 -0.01
N GLU A 175 24.73 -2.89 0.92
CA GLU A 175 24.54 -3.22 2.33
C GLU A 175 23.65 -2.16 3.00
N LEU A 176 22.33 -2.39 2.99
CA LEU A 176 21.37 -1.58 3.75
C LEU A 176 21.37 -2.03 5.20
N HIS A 177 21.68 -1.11 6.12
CA HIS A 177 21.68 -1.33 7.56
C HIS A 177 20.47 -2.16 8.04
N LYS A 178 20.77 -3.34 8.59
CA LYS A 178 19.81 -4.29 9.18
C LYS A 178 19.13 -3.69 10.42
N ARG A 179 18.06 -2.94 10.21
CA ARG A 179 16.97 -2.76 11.18
C ARG A 179 15.84 -3.71 10.78
N PRO A 180 15.12 -4.35 11.71
CA PRO A 180 13.99 -5.20 11.34
C PRO A 180 12.92 -4.32 10.68
N LEU A 181 12.85 -4.38 9.36
CA LEU A 181 11.80 -3.77 8.55
C LEU A 181 10.67 -4.79 8.41
N PHE A 182 9.44 -4.31 8.56
CA PHE A 182 8.24 -5.11 8.46
C PHE A 182 7.43 -4.65 7.26
N SER A 183 7.12 -5.55 6.33
CA SER A 183 6.25 -5.23 5.20
C SER A 183 4.81 -5.63 5.55
N ILE A 184 3.91 -4.65 5.52
CA ILE A 184 2.47 -4.86 5.65
C ILE A 184 1.82 -4.46 4.34
N PHE A 185 0.83 -5.23 3.91
CA PHE A 185 -0.08 -4.81 2.86
C PHE A 185 -1.48 -4.65 3.46
N ALA A 186 -2.19 -3.58 3.14
CA ALA A 186 -3.52 -3.34 3.69
C ALA A 186 -4.48 -2.79 2.65
N VAL A 187 -5.75 -3.16 2.81
CA VAL A 187 -6.85 -2.70 1.97
C VAL A 187 -7.90 -2.03 2.84
N CYS A 188 -7.97 -0.71 2.75
CA CYS A 188 -9.24 -0.07 2.98
C CYS A 188 -9.47 0.86 1.80
N ILE A 189 -10.58 0.64 1.10
CA ILE A 189 -10.94 1.32 -0.15
C ILE A 189 -11.36 2.74 0.19
N CYS A 190 -10.33 3.50 0.47
CA CYS A 190 -10.20 4.85 0.02
C CYS A 190 -8.74 4.98 -0.46
N CYS A 191 -8.52 4.66 -1.74
CA CYS A 191 -7.26 4.96 -2.41
C CYS A 191 -6.90 6.46 -2.38
N SER A 192 -7.79 7.34 -1.91
CA SER A 192 -7.50 8.74 -1.61
C SER A 192 -6.98 8.96 -0.18
N ILE A 193 -7.47 8.26 0.85
CA ILE A 193 -7.10 8.54 2.26
C ILE A 193 -5.76 7.88 2.63
N LEU A 194 -5.26 6.93 1.85
CA LEU A 194 -3.94 6.31 2.05
C LEU A 194 -2.84 6.88 1.14
N ALA A 195 -2.99 8.13 0.70
CA ALA A 195 -1.83 8.98 0.37
C ALA A 195 -1.09 9.47 1.62
N VAL A 196 -1.30 8.80 2.74
CA VAL A 196 -0.66 9.13 3.99
C VAL A 196 0.68 8.40 4.06
N THR A 197 1.73 9.16 3.87
CA THR A 197 3.05 8.74 4.30
C THR A 197 3.02 8.69 5.83
N VAL A 198 3.35 7.55 6.42
CA VAL A 198 3.74 7.48 7.82
C VAL A 198 5.04 8.27 7.96
N VAL A 199 4.97 9.49 8.46
CA VAL A 199 6.14 10.36 8.61
C VAL A 199 6.72 10.15 10.00
N ARG A 200 8.01 9.82 10.04
CA ARG A 200 8.80 9.78 11.28
C ARG A 200 9.05 11.21 11.76
N ARG A 201 8.53 11.57 12.92
CA ARG A 201 8.80 12.80 13.66
C ARG A 201 9.59 12.50 14.92
N TRP A 202 10.41 13.46 15.36
CA TRP A 202 11.05 13.41 16.67
C TRP A 202 10.22 14.26 17.65
N LYS A 203 9.56 13.63 18.63
CA LYS A 203 8.76 14.31 19.66
C LYS A 203 9.14 13.79 21.05
N ASN A 204 9.34 14.69 22.00
CA ASN A 204 9.63 14.38 23.40
C ASN A 204 10.79 13.37 23.61
N GLY A 205 11.84 13.47 22.79
CA GLY A 205 13.01 12.59 22.89
C GLY A 205 12.79 11.17 22.37
N LYS A 206 11.72 10.91 21.60
CA LYS A 206 11.43 9.64 20.95
C LYS A 206 10.98 9.85 19.50
N ASP A 207 11.12 8.79 18.71
CA ASP A 207 10.48 8.71 17.41
C ASP A 207 8.97 8.57 17.60
N ALA A 208 8.20 9.41 16.91
CA ALA A 208 6.75 9.36 16.80
C ALA A 208 6.39 9.26 15.32
N TYR A 209 5.37 8.47 14.99
CA TYR A 209 4.96 8.25 13.61
C TYR A 209 3.56 8.83 13.44
N GLU A 210 3.40 9.71 12.45
CA GLU A 210 2.16 10.43 12.23
C GLU A 210 1.70 10.29 10.80
N LEU A 211 0.39 10.36 10.64
CA LEU A 211 -0.25 10.54 9.36
C LEU A 211 -0.01 11.96 8.86
N ALA A 212 0.79 12.11 7.80
CA ALA A 212 0.93 13.40 7.13
C ALA A 212 0.07 13.44 5.87
N ASP A 213 -0.87 14.37 5.81
CA ASP A 213 -1.57 14.72 4.57
C ASP A 213 -0.60 15.41 3.59
N ALA A 214 -0.86 15.25 2.30
CA ALA A 214 -0.02 15.75 1.21
C ALA A 214 0.25 17.27 1.25
N MET A 215 -0.56 18.05 1.99
CA MET A 215 -0.41 19.49 2.15
C MET A 215 0.76 19.91 3.06
N GLU A 216 1.13 19.13 4.07
CA GLU A 216 2.23 19.50 5.00
C GLU A 216 3.62 19.25 4.37
N GLN A 217 3.68 18.47 3.29
CA GLN A 217 4.92 18.17 2.58
C GLN A 217 5.51 19.37 1.81
N SER A 218 4.76 20.46 1.60
CA SER A 218 5.30 21.67 0.94
C SER A 218 6.20 22.51 1.84
N GLU A 219 6.09 22.38 3.17
CA GLU A 219 6.87 23.20 4.12
C GLU A 219 8.22 22.56 4.50
N MET A 220 8.37 21.23 4.40
CA MET A 220 9.58 20.54 4.86
C MET A 220 10.80 20.66 3.93
N LYS A 221 10.68 21.21 2.70
CA LYS A 221 11.84 21.41 1.81
C LYS A 221 12.50 22.80 1.91
N SER A 222 12.00 23.71 2.76
CA SER A 222 12.66 25.01 2.99
C SER A 222 13.50 25.09 4.27
N GLY A 223 13.61 24.01 5.06
CA GLY A 223 14.17 24.07 6.42
C GLY A 223 15.35 23.17 6.77
N ALA A 224 16.02 22.52 5.81
CA ALA A 224 17.16 21.64 6.09
C ALA A 224 18.41 22.01 5.28
N ILE A 225 18.89 23.24 5.50
CA ILE A 225 20.31 23.59 5.50
C ILE A 225 20.52 24.36 6.80
N LEU A 226 21.63 24.06 7.50
CA LEU A 226 22.05 24.43 8.88
C LEU A 226 21.94 23.21 9.79
N THR A 227 23.00 22.47 10.09
CA THR A 227 24.46 22.69 10.03
C THR A 227 25.16 21.36 9.80
#